data_AF-A0AA37RMR5-F1
#
_entry.id   AF-A0AA37RMR5-F1
#
_cell.length_a   1.000
_cell.length_b   1.000
_cell.length_c   1.000
_cell.angle_alpha   90.00
_cell.angle_beta   90.00
_cell.angle_gamma   90.00
#
_symmetry.space_group_name_H-M   'P 1'
#
loop_
_entity.id
_entity.type
_entity.pdbx_description
1 polymer ?
#
loop_
_entity_poly.entity_id
_entity_poly.type
_entity_poly.pdbx_seq_one_letter_code
_entity_poly.pdbx_strand_id
1 'polypeptide(L)'
;MADEAGLPLVHLALAFVMQRPAVTAPIIVQRTMEHLESQLGAAEVTLSVELLDKIDEIVPPGVTISQADQGYQPPALTDPFLRRRRTA
;
A
#
# COMPACT_ATOMS: atom_id res chain seq x y z
N MET A 1 -5.77 15.31 6.03
CA MET A 1 -4.39 14.98 5.56
C MET A 1 -4.11 15.43 4.13
N ALA A 2 -4.72 14.86 3.09
CA ALA A 2 -4.44 15.29 1.70
C ALA A 2 -4.78 16.79 1.48
N ASP A 3 -5.95 17.21 1.95
CA ASP A 3 -6.37 18.61 1.92
C ASP A 3 -5.43 19.53 2.71
N GLU A 4 -4.95 19.08 3.88
CA GLU A 4 -3.96 19.82 4.69
C GLU A 4 -2.62 19.98 3.97
N ALA A 5 -2.24 18.99 3.14
CA ALA A 5 -1.04 19.04 2.31
C ALA A 5 -1.26 19.79 0.99
N GLY A 6 -2.48 20.29 0.72
CA GLY A 6 -2.83 20.97 -0.53
C GLY A 6 -2.80 20.06 -1.76
N LEU A 7 -2.95 18.74 -1.57
CA LEU A 7 -2.86 17.74 -2.63
C LEU A 7 -4.23 17.13 -2.93
N PRO A 8 -4.57 16.90 -4.20
CA PRO A 8 -5.64 15.97 -4.54
C PRO A 8 -5.36 14.60 -3.93
N LEU A 9 -6.37 13.96 -3.34
CA LEU A 9 -6.21 12.65 -2.70
C LEU A 9 -5.58 11.61 -3.62
N VAL A 10 -5.95 11.63 -4.90
CA VAL A 10 -5.40 10.70 -5.89
C VAL A 10 -3.91 10.93 -6.15
N HIS A 11 -3.43 12.18 -6.08
CA HIS A 11 -2.01 12.49 -6.19
C HIS A 11 -1.25 11.99 -4.96
N LEU A 12 -1.78 12.22 -3.76
CA LEU A 12 -1.19 11.69 -2.53
C LEU A 12 -1.06 10.16 -2.60
N ALA A 13 -2.13 9.47 -3.04
CA ALA A 13 -2.15 8.01 -3.10
C ALA A 13 -1.15 7.45 -4.13
N LEU A 14 -1.09 8.04 -5.33
CA LEU A 14 -0.17 7.58 -6.37
C LEU A 14 1.30 7.89 -6.01
N ALA A 15 1.57 9.08 -5.49
CA ALA A 15 2.90 9.47 -5.04
C ALA A 15 3.41 8.56 -3.90
N PHE A 16 2.54 8.22 -2.96
CA PHE A 16 2.85 7.28 -1.89
C PHE A 16 3.32 5.92 -2.43
N VAL A 17 2.58 5.35 -3.39
CA VAL A 17 2.91 4.06 -3.99
C VAL A 17 4.21 4.13 -4.79
N MET A 18 4.42 5.20 -5.58
CA MET A 18 5.64 5.40 -6.37
C MET A 18 6.92 5.57 -5.53
N GLN A 19 6.80 6.10 -4.31
CA GLN A 19 7.95 6.34 -3.43
C GLN A 19 8.35 5.11 -2.60
N ARG A 20 7.69 3.96 -2.76
CA ARG A 20 8.08 2.72 -2.07
C ARG A 20 9.18 1.98 -2.85
N PRO A 21 10.32 1.63 -2.22
CA PRO A 21 11.45 1.01 -2.92
C PRO A 21 11.13 -0.31 -3.66
N ALA A 22 10.11 -1.05 -3.20
CA ALA A 22 9.70 -2.32 -3.78
C ALA A 22 8.72 -2.17 -4.96
N VAL A 23 8.33 -0.94 -5.32
CA VAL A 23 7.34 -0.66 -6.36
C VAL A 23 8.05 -0.02 -7.56
N THR A 24 7.97 -0.68 -8.72
CA THR A 24 8.51 -0.11 -9.97
C THR A 24 7.58 0.95 -10.56
N ALA A 25 6.27 0.68 -10.58
CA ALA A 25 5.26 1.61 -11.08
C ALA A 25 3.86 1.26 -10.55
N PRO A 26 3.02 2.25 -10.20
CA PRO A 26 1.60 2.03 -9.96
C PRO A 26 0.88 1.73 -11.28
N ILE A 27 -0.07 0.81 -11.25
CA ILE A 27 -0.96 0.54 -12.38
C ILE A 27 -2.26 1.32 -12.15
N ILE A 28 -2.57 2.24 -13.06
CA ILE A 28 -3.83 2.98 -13.05
C ILE A 28 -4.68 2.57 -14.25
N VAL A 29 -5.98 2.36 -14.02
CA VAL A 29 -6.94 2.03 -15.08
C VAL A 29 -8.04 3.07 -15.07
N GLN A 30 -8.08 3.87 -16.13
CA GLN A 30 -9.03 4.97 -16.27
C GLN A 30 -10.04 4.71 -17.37
N ARG A 31 -11.31 5.04 -17.08
CA ARG A 31 -12.42 4.88 -18.01
C ARG A 31 -12.62 6.07 -18.95
N THR A 32 -12.03 7.22 -18.62
CA THR A 32 -12.12 8.47 -19.37
C THR A 32 -10.76 9.18 -19.41
N MET A 33 -10.57 10.05 -20.40
CA MET A 33 -9.34 10.85 -20.53
C MET A 33 -9.18 11.84 -19.37
N GLU A 34 -10.25 12.47 -18.91
CA GLU A 34 -10.21 13.41 -17.79
C GLU A 34 -9.67 12.77 -16.51
N HIS A 35 -10.05 11.51 -16.22
CA HIS A 35 -9.49 10.79 -15.09
C HIS A 35 -8.00 10.50 -15.25
N LEU A 36 -7.55 10.20 -16.47
CA LEU A 36 -6.13 9.99 -16.74
C LEU A 36 -5.35 11.30 -16.55
N GLU A 37 -5.78 12.36 -17.22
CA GLU A 37 -5.12 13.67 -17.21
C GLU A 37 -5.05 14.26 -15.80
N SER A 38 -6.13 14.17 -15.03
CA SER A 38 -6.15 14.62 -13.63
C SER A 38 -5.17 13.87 -12.73
N GLN A 39 -4.69 12.68 -13.12
CA GLN A 39 -3.76 11.87 -12.31
C GLN A 39 -2.30 12.02 -12.72
N LEU A 40 -2.01 12.48 -13.95
CA LEU A 40 -0.64 12.58 -14.46
C LEU A 40 0.27 13.46 -13.60
N GLY A 41 -0.29 14.52 -12.99
CA GLY A 41 0.46 15.41 -12.09
C GLY A 41 1.02 14.73 -10.84
N ALA A 42 0.53 13.53 -10.47
CA ALA A 42 1.03 12.79 -9.32
C ALA A 42 2.50 12.38 -9.46
N ALA A 43 3.02 12.24 -10.69
CA ALA A 43 4.41 11.86 -10.94
C ALA A 43 5.42 12.90 -10.44
N GLU A 44 5.00 14.16 -10.34
CA GLU A 44 5.85 15.28 -9.89
C GLU A 44 5.72 15.52 -8.38
N VAL A 45 4.87 14.76 -7.67
CA VAL A 45 4.63 14.93 -6.25
C VAL A 45 5.63 14.11 -5.44
N THR A 46 6.42 14.79 -4.62
CA THR A 46 7.26 14.18 -3.58
C THR A 46 6.60 14.38 -2.22
N LEU A 47 6.41 13.31 -1.44
CA LEU A 47 5.79 13.39 -0.13
C LEU A 47 6.88 13.63 0.92
N SER A 48 6.59 14.47 1.91
CA SER A 48 7.50 14.68 3.04
C SER A 48 7.52 13.46 3.95
N VAL A 49 8.61 13.29 4.69
CA VAL A 49 8.74 12.23 5.72
C VAL A 49 7.61 12.32 6.73
N GLU A 50 7.29 13.52 7.21
CA GLU A 50 6.18 13.75 8.16
C GLU A 50 4.82 13.27 7.62
N LEU A 51 4.59 13.43 6.32
CA LEU A 51 3.35 12.97 5.69
C LEU A 51 3.32 11.45 5.54
N LEU A 52 4.46 10.84 5.21
CA LEU A 52 4.61 9.38 5.17
C LEU A 52 4.40 8.76 6.56
N ASP A 53 4.97 9.36 7.60
CA ASP A 53 4.80 8.93 8.99
C ASP A 53 3.33 9.00 9.42
N LYS A 54 2.62 10.08 9.08
CA LYS A 54 1.17 10.19 9.31
C LYS A 54 0.34 9.12 8.59
N ILE A 55 0.78 8.65 7.42
CA ILE A 55 0.11 7.55 6.71
C ILE A 55 0.33 6.24 7.47
N ASP A 56 1.56 5.99 7.93
CA ASP A 56 1.93 4.80 8.70
C ASP A 56 1.18 4.75 10.06
N GLU A 57 0.81 5.89 10.65
CA GLU A 57 -0.06 5.95 11.84
C GLU A 57 -1.50 5.43 11.57
N ILE A 58 -2.02 5.61 10.35
CA ILE A 58 -3.37 5.15 9.99
C ILE A 58 -3.37 3.64 9.76
N VAL A 59 -2.39 3.15 9.00
CA VAL A 59 -2.21 1.72 8.72
C VAL A 59 -0.74 1.38 8.93
N PRO A 60 -0.38 0.79 10.08
CA PRO A 60 1.00 0.44 10.36
C PRO A 60 1.59 -0.49 9.28
N PRO A 61 2.88 -0.35 8.96
CA PRO A 61 3.55 -1.23 8.02
C PRO A 61 3.37 -2.72 8.38
N GLY A 62 3.06 -3.55 7.38
CA GLY A 62 2.85 -4.99 7.56
C GLY A 62 1.44 -5.39 8.00
N VAL A 63 0.50 -4.44 8.11
CA VAL A 63 -0.91 -4.74 8.42
C VAL A 63 -1.66 -5.18 7.16
N THR A 64 -2.23 -6.38 7.20
CA THR A 64 -3.21 -6.86 6.22
C THR A 64 -4.62 -6.52 6.71
N ILE A 65 -5.30 -5.59 6.05
CA ILE A 65 -6.63 -5.12 6.47
C ILE A 65 -7.73 -6.16 6.18
N SER A 66 -7.67 -6.81 5.01
CA SER A 66 -8.65 -7.81 4.60
C SER A 66 -8.11 -9.22 4.77
N GLN A 67 -8.88 -10.11 5.43
CA GLN A 67 -8.51 -11.52 5.54
C GLN A 67 -8.31 -12.19 4.17
N ALA A 68 -9.05 -11.76 3.14
CA ALA A 68 -8.92 -12.32 1.80
C ALA A 68 -7.53 -12.06 1.18
N ASP A 69 -6.83 -11.02 1.63
CA ASP A 69 -5.51 -10.63 1.12
C ASP A 69 -4.36 -11.31 1.89
N GLN A 70 -4.67 -12.12 2.92
CA GLN A 70 -3.64 -12.85 3.69
C GLN A 70 -2.90 -13.91 2.86
N GLY A 71 -3.40 -14.22 1.66
CA GLY A 71 -2.80 -15.17 0.75
C GLY A 71 -2.76 -16.59 1.34
N TYR A 72 -1.81 -17.39 0.86
CA TYR A 72 -1.61 -18.74 1.36
C TYR A 72 -0.97 -18.72 2.75
N GLN A 73 -1.67 -19.29 3.73
CA GLN A 73 -1.09 -19.60 5.03
C GLN A 73 -0.53 -21.04 5.01
N PRO A 74 0.78 -21.23 5.22
CA PRO A 74 1.35 -22.56 5.35
C PRO A 74 0.63 -23.37 6.44
N PRO A 75 0.30 -24.66 6.21
CA PRO A 75 -0.36 -25.51 7.22
C PRO A 75 0.37 -25.54 8.56
N ALA A 76 1.70 -25.41 8.55
CA ALA A 76 2.48 -25.31 9.78
C ALA A 76 2.12 -24.08 10.63
N LEU A 77 1.65 -22.97 10.04
CA LEU A 77 1.22 -21.79 10.80
C LEU A 77 -0.20 -21.91 11.37
N THR A 78 -1.05 -22.73 10.75
CA THR A 78 -2.44 -22.91 11.18
C THR A 78 -2.65 -24.13 12.09
N ASP A 79 -1.86 -25.20 11.91
CA ASP A 79 -1.87 -26.40 12.75
C ASP A 79 -0.58 -26.51 13.57
N PRO A 80 -0.62 -26.28 14.90
CA PRO A 80 0.53 -26.44 15.78
C PRO A 80 1.14 -27.84 15.78
N PHE A 81 0.36 -28.88 15.45
CA PHE A 81 0.84 -30.26 15.40
C PHE A 81 1.88 -30.45 14.30
N LEU A 82 1.74 -29.72 13.17
CA LEU A 82 2.68 -29.77 12.05
C LEU A 82 4.02 -29.06 12.32
N ARG A 83 4.13 -28.29 13.41
CA ARG A 83 5.40 -27.63 13.83
C ARG A 83 6.26 -28.51 14.72
N ARG A 84 5.68 -29.53 15.35
CA ARG A 84 6.37 -30.35 16.34
C ARG A 84 7.19 -31.43 15.64
N ARG A 85 8.46 -31.56 16.04
CA ARG A 85 9.33 -32.64 15.55
C ARG A 85 8.74 -33.96 16.05
N ARG A 86 8.34 -34.85 15.15
CA ARG A 86 7.87 -36.19 15.51
C ARG A 86 9.05 -36.98 16.06
N THR A 87 9.05 -37.22 17.37
CA THR A 87 9.83 -38.32 17.96
C THR A 87 9.08 -39.62 17.68
N ALA A 88 9.79 -40.59 17.11
CA ALA A 88 9.30 -41.93 16.82
C ALA A 88 8.84 -42.67 18.08
#